data_AF-A0A971RYQ8-F1
#
_entry.id   AF-A0A971RYQ8-F1
#
_cell.length_a   1.000
_cell.length_b   1.000
_cell.length_c   1.000
_cell.angle_alpha   90.00
_cell.angle_beta   90.00
_cell.angle_gamma   90.00
#
_symmetry.space_group_name_H-M   'P 1'
#
loop_
_entity.id
_entity.type
_entity.pdbx_description
1 polymer ?
#
loop_
_entity_poly.entity_id
_entity_poly.type
_entity_poly.pdbx_seq_one_letter_code
_entity_poly.pdbx_strand_id
1 'polypeptide(L)'
;MVIDGGANKNVSVEMIKESEELIAQSDIVLLELEIPFETVRFAAELAKIHGKTVILNPKPPEILDDAFLKNIDIIVPNDLSCGPICDMEITSIEDYKKASEYLYS
;
A
#
# COMPACT_ATOMS: atom_id res chain seq x y z
N MET A 1 6.44 20.21 6.10
CA MET A 1 4.96 20.27 5.97
C MET A 1 4.40 19.38 7.07
N VAL A 2 3.55 19.90 7.95
CA VAL A 2 2.83 19.06 8.93
C VAL A 2 1.58 18.54 8.23
N ILE A 3 1.51 17.23 8.00
CA ILE A 3 0.27 16.59 7.56
C ILE A 3 -0.49 16.25 8.85
N ASP A 4 -1.48 17.07 9.20
CA ASP A 4 -2.43 16.68 10.24
C ASP A 4 -3.50 15.81 9.59
N GLY A 5 -3.53 14.53 9.97
CA GLY A 5 -4.39 13.53 9.36
C GLY A 5 -5.90 13.75 9.56
N GLY A 6 -6.33 14.82 10.26
CA GLY A 6 -7.73 15.31 10.30
C GLY A 6 -8.80 14.24 10.12
N ALA A 7 -9.56 14.33 9.03
CA ALA A 7 -10.59 13.36 8.68
C ALA A 7 -10.05 12.01 8.16
N ASN A 8 -8.82 11.97 7.62
CA ASN A 8 -8.18 10.75 7.11
C ASN A 8 -8.03 9.69 8.21
N LYS A 9 -7.80 10.10 9.46
CA LYS A 9 -7.76 9.20 10.63
C LYS A 9 -9.09 8.49 10.93
N ASN A 10 -10.20 8.99 10.39
CA ASN A 10 -11.53 8.44 10.63
C ASN A 10 -12.01 7.53 9.50
N VAL A 11 -11.20 7.30 8.46
CA VAL A 11 -11.56 6.34 7.40
C VAL A 11 -11.50 4.94 8.01
N SER A 12 -12.68 4.34 8.21
CA SER A 12 -12.83 3.04 8.87
C SER A 12 -13.01 1.90 7.87
N VAL A 13 -12.78 0.68 8.35
CA VAL A 13 -13.10 -0.56 7.64
C VAL A 13 -14.58 -0.61 7.22
N GLU A 14 -15.49 -0.11 8.07
CA GLU A 14 -16.92 -0.07 7.76
C GLU A 14 -17.23 0.79 6.53
N MET A 15 -16.55 1.92 6.35
CA MET A 15 -16.72 2.75 5.15
C MET A 15 -16.27 2.01 3.88
N ILE A 16 -15.23 1.17 3.98
CA ILE A 16 -14.77 0.32 2.87
C ILE A 16 -15.79 -0.78 2.57
N LYS A 17 -16.36 -1.43 3.58
CA LYS A 17 -17.44 -2.43 3.42
C LYS A 17 -18.66 -1.83 2.73
N GLU A 18 -19.08 -0.64 3.16
CA GLU A 18 -20.20 0.08 2.54
C GLU A 18 -19.93 0.45 1.07
N SER A 19 -18.64 0.55 0.69
CA SER A 19 -18.18 0.87 -0.65
C SER A 19 -17.75 -0.36 -1.47
N GLU A 20 -18.04 -1.58 -0.99
CA GLU A 20 -17.56 -2.82 -1.62
C GLU A 20 -17.97 -2.93 -3.10
N GLU A 21 -19.21 -2.54 -3.44
CA GLU A 21 -19.68 -2.60 -4.82
C GLU A 21 -18.87 -1.70 -5.76
N LEU A 22 -18.42 -0.53 -5.29
CA LEU A 22 -17.55 0.36 -6.06
C LEU A 22 -16.18 -0.28 -6.31
N ILE A 23 -15.62 -0.97 -5.31
CA ILE A 23 -14.38 -1.72 -5.46
C ILE A 23 -14.58 -2.88 -6.45
N ALA A 24 -15.68 -3.62 -6.35
CA ALA A 24 -16.00 -4.74 -7.24
C ALA A 24 -16.23 -4.30 -8.70
N GLN A 25 -16.64 -3.05 -8.94
CA GLN A 25 -16.81 -2.49 -10.29
C GLN A 25 -15.55 -1.84 -10.85
N SER A 26 -14.54 -1.58 -10.02
CA SER A 26 -13.28 -0.98 -10.45
C SER A 26 -12.41 -1.96 -11.26
N ASP A 27 -11.46 -1.43 -12.03
CA ASP A 27 -10.37 -2.21 -12.61
C ASP A 27 -9.14 -2.21 -11.68
N ILE A 28 -8.88 -1.07 -11.05
CA ILE A 28 -7.68 -0.78 -10.24
C ILE A 28 -8.10 -0.09 -8.95
N VAL A 29 -7.48 -0.51 -7.84
CA VAL A 29 -7.55 0.15 -6.54
C VAL A 29 -6.18 0.70 -6.20
N LEU A 30 -6.07 2.03 -6.05
CA LEU A 30 -4.86 2.73 -5.63
C LEU A 30 -4.95 3.08 -4.14
N LEU A 31 -3.94 2.70 -3.37
CA LEU A 31 -3.86 2.89 -1.92
C LEU A 31 -2.60 3.68 -1.51
N GLU A 32 -2.72 4.40 -0.40
CA GLU A 32 -1.63 5.08 0.31
C GLU A 32 -1.74 4.79 1.82
N LEU A 33 -0.74 5.18 2.63
CA LEU A 33 -0.66 4.88 4.07
C LEU A 33 -1.04 6.08 4.97
N GLU A 34 -1.75 7.07 4.44
CA GLU A 34 -2.18 8.27 5.19
C GLU A 34 -3.50 8.09 5.98
N ILE A 35 -4.12 6.91 5.89
CA ILE A 35 -5.31 6.48 6.66
C ILE A 35 -4.93 5.32 7.60
N PRO A 36 -5.78 4.92 8.57
CA PRO A 36 -5.46 3.82 9.46
C PRO A 36 -5.07 2.55 8.70
N PHE A 37 -3.96 1.93 9.11
CA PHE A 37 -3.34 0.83 8.36
C PHE A 37 -4.26 -0.40 8.28
N GLU A 38 -5.09 -0.65 9.28
CA GLU A 38 -6.11 -1.69 9.25
C GLU A 38 -7.13 -1.48 8.12
N THR A 39 -7.47 -0.23 7.82
CA THR A 39 -8.37 0.13 6.73
C THR A 39 -7.70 -0.10 5.37
N VAL A 40 -6.42 0.28 5.23
CA VAL A 40 -5.63 0.01 4.01
C VAL A 40 -5.52 -1.50 3.77
N ARG A 41 -5.19 -2.27 4.82
CA ARG A 41 -5.08 -3.73 4.75
C ARG A 41 -6.38 -4.36 4.29
N PHE A 42 -7.50 -3.98 4.91
CA PHE A 42 -8.81 -4.50 4.54
C PHE A 42 -9.18 -4.15 3.09
N ALA A 43 -8.90 -2.91 2.65
CA ALA A 43 -9.17 -2.49 1.27
C ALA A 43 -8.35 -3.29 0.25
N ALA A 44 -7.06 -3.56 0.53
CA ALA A 44 -6.21 -4.39 -0.32
C ALA A 44 -6.74 -5.83 -0.40
N GLU A 45 -7.07 -6.45 0.74
CA GLU A 45 -7.65 -7.80 0.79
C GLU A 45 -8.95 -7.91 0.01
N LEU A 46 -9.86 -6.95 0.21
CA LEU A 46 -11.16 -6.92 -0.47
C LEU A 46 -11.00 -6.74 -1.99
N ALA A 47 -10.11 -5.85 -2.42
CA ALA A 47 -9.79 -5.66 -3.82
C ALA A 47 -9.27 -6.96 -4.46
N LYS A 48 -8.39 -7.70 -3.77
CA LYS A 48 -7.90 -9.00 -4.26
C LYS A 48 -8.97 -10.07 -4.32
N ILE A 49 -9.89 -10.12 -3.35
CA ILE A 49 -11.05 -11.04 -3.40
C ILE A 49 -11.88 -10.82 -4.67
N HIS A 50 -12.06 -9.55 -5.06
CA HIS A 50 -12.79 -9.17 -6.29
C HIS A 50 -11.92 -9.23 -7.56
N GLY A 51 -10.69 -9.76 -7.47
CA GLY A 51 -9.78 -9.92 -8.61
C GLY A 51 -9.28 -8.60 -9.19
N LYS A 52 -9.21 -7.54 -8.38
CA LYS A 52 -8.79 -6.20 -8.81
C LYS A 52 -7.28 -6.05 -8.74
N THR A 53 -6.74 -5.20 -9.61
CA THR A 53 -5.34 -4.80 -9.53
C THR A 53 -5.16 -3.82 -8.38
N VAL A 54 -4.27 -4.13 -7.45
CA VAL A 54 -3.97 -3.28 -6.30
C VAL A 54 -2.63 -2.59 -6.49
N ILE A 55 -2.65 -1.27 -6.47
CA ILE A 55 -1.46 -0.42 -6.51
C ILE A 55 -1.26 0.23 -5.15
N LEU A 56 -0.06 0.11 -4.58
CA LEU A 56 0.32 0.78 -3.34
C LEU A 56 1.36 1.86 -3.62
N ASN A 57 1.08 3.09 -3.22
CA ASN A 57 2.07 4.13 -3.02
C ASN A 57 2.37 4.23 -1.51
N PRO A 58 3.45 3.60 -1.01
CA PRO A 58 3.72 3.48 0.42
C PRO A 58 4.23 4.81 0.98
N LYS A 59 3.30 5.72 1.27
CA LYS A 59 3.55 7.01 1.88
C LYS A 59 2.56 7.26 3.02
N PRO A 60 3.03 7.66 4.22
CA PRO A 60 4.43 7.81 4.64
C PRO A 60 5.20 6.47 4.65
N PRO A 61 6.54 6.48 4.77
CA PRO A 61 7.34 5.26 4.91
C PRO A 61 6.91 4.42 6.12
N GLU A 62 6.67 3.13 5.91
CA GLU A 62 6.24 2.20 6.94
C GLU A 62 6.81 0.81 6.69
N ILE A 63 7.00 0.02 7.75
CA ILE A 63 7.40 -1.38 7.64
C ILE A 63 6.15 -2.19 7.34
N LEU A 64 6.20 -2.97 6.25
CA LEU A 64 5.06 -3.74 5.76
C LEU A 64 5.38 -5.23 5.85
N ASP A 65 4.43 -6.02 6.37
CA ASP A 65 4.60 -7.47 6.45
C ASP A 65 4.28 -8.17 5.11
N ASP A 66 4.88 -9.34 4.89
CA ASP A 66 4.67 -10.16 3.69
C ASP A 66 3.19 -10.52 3.46
N ALA A 67 2.40 -10.62 4.53
CA ALA A 67 0.99 -10.97 4.41
C ALA A 67 0.17 -9.85 3.75
N PHE A 68 0.49 -8.60 4.07
CA PHE A 68 -0.06 -7.42 3.40
C PHE A 68 0.48 -7.28 1.98
N LEU A 69 1.79 -7.42 1.78
CA LEU A 69 2.44 -7.26 0.46
C LEU A 69 1.92 -8.26 -0.59
N LYS A 70 1.53 -9.48 -0.19
CA LYS A 70 0.88 -10.47 -1.07
C LYS A 70 -0.41 -9.98 -1.72
N ASN A 71 -1.04 -8.95 -1.15
CA ASN A 71 -2.26 -8.36 -1.71
C ASN A 71 -1.98 -7.17 -2.63
N ILE A 72 -0.71 -6.86 -2.91
CA ILE A 72 -0.30 -5.72 -3.73
C ILE A 72 0.27 -6.24 -5.05
N ASP A 73 -0.26 -5.77 -6.17
CA ASP A 73 0.23 -6.16 -7.50
C ASP A 73 1.36 -5.24 -7.99
N ILE A 74 1.26 -3.95 -7.65
CA ILE A 74 2.25 -2.94 -8.03
C ILE A 74 2.55 -2.07 -6.82
N ILE A 75 3.82 -1.93 -6.48
CA ILE A 75 4.28 -1.00 -5.46
C ILE A 75 5.08 0.13 -6.12
N VAL A 76 4.81 1.36 -5.71
CA VAL A 76 5.44 2.58 -6.24
C VAL A 76 6.19 3.29 -5.11
N PRO A 77 7.30 2.72 -4.61
CA PRO A 77 8.07 3.33 -3.53
C PRO A 77 8.80 4.59 -4.02
N ASN A 78 9.09 5.49 -3.07
CA ASN A 78 10.05 6.58 -3.26
C ASN A 78 11.31 6.31 -2.44
N ASP A 79 12.30 7.20 -2.54
CA ASP A 79 13.59 7.05 -1.85
C ASP A 79 13.47 6.87 -0.34
N LEU A 80 12.45 7.47 0.28
CA LEU A 80 12.22 7.40 1.73
C LEU A 80 11.47 6.13 2.14
N SER A 81 10.65 5.55 1.25
CA SER A 81 9.83 4.37 1.56
C SER A 81 10.44 3.06 1.07
N CYS A 82 11.34 3.07 0.09
CA CYS A 82 11.96 1.86 -0.45
C CYS A 82 12.76 1.09 0.61
N GLY A 83 13.60 1.78 1.39
CA GLY A 83 14.45 1.15 2.40
C GLY A 83 13.67 0.43 3.51
N PRO A 84 12.72 1.09 4.19
CA PRO A 84 11.89 0.45 5.22
C PRO A 84 11.10 -0.77 4.75
N ILE A 85 10.65 -0.79 3.49
CA ILE A 85 9.86 -1.92 2.95
C ILE A 85 10.76 -3.10 2.61
N CYS A 86 11.97 -2.85 2.10
CA CYS A 86 12.91 -3.90 1.70
C CYS A 86 13.85 -4.33 2.85
N ASP A 87 13.75 -3.70 4.02
CA ASP A 87 14.71 -3.81 5.12
C ASP A 87 16.17 -3.62 4.64
N MET A 88 16.39 -2.60 3.81
CA MET A 88 17.65 -2.35 3.11
C MET A 88 18.03 -0.87 3.14
N GLU A 89 19.32 -0.58 3.21
CA GLU A 89 19.83 0.77 2.95
C GLU A 89 19.91 0.99 1.44
N ILE A 90 19.25 2.04 0.93
CA ILE A 90 19.21 2.37 -0.49
C ILE A 90 20.03 3.63 -0.74
N THR A 91 21.23 3.48 -1.33
CA THR A 91 22.14 4.61 -1.61
C THR A 91 22.61 4.68 -3.06
N SER A 92 22.33 3.64 -3.84
CA SER A 92 22.78 3.51 -5.22
C SER A 92 21.71 2.90 -6.12
N ILE A 93 21.86 3.09 -7.43
CA ILE A 93 21.01 2.45 -8.44
C ILE A 93 21.03 0.93 -8.32
N GLU A 94 22.13 0.33 -7.86
CA GLU A 94 22.23 -1.11 -7.69
C GLU A 94 21.37 -1.61 -6.52
N ASP A 95 21.22 -0.81 -5.47
CA ASP A 95 20.35 -1.13 -4.33
C ASP A 95 18.88 -1.11 -4.75
N TYR A 96 18.48 -0.17 -5.62
CA TYR A 96 17.13 -0.14 -6.20
C TYR A 96 16.83 -1.39 -7.05
N LYS A 97 17.82 -1.94 -7.77
CA LYS A 97 17.61 -3.19 -8.51
C LYS A 97 17.35 -4.36 -7.56
N LYS A 98 18.14 -4.49 -6.51
CA LYS A 98 17.95 -5.54 -5.48
C LYS A 98 16.61 -5.39 -4.76
N ALA A 99 16.22 -4.16 -4.42
CA ALA A 99 14.92 -3.86 -3.85
C ALA A 99 13.78 -4.27 -4.79
N SER A 100 13.91 -3.99 -6.10
CA SER A 100 12.95 -4.46 -7.10
C SER A 100 12.88 -5.99 -7.17
N GLU A 101 14.02 -6.69 -7.07
CA GLU A 101 14.02 -8.15 -7.04
C GLU A 101 13.29 -8.69 -5.80
N TYR A 102 13.49 -8.08 -4.62
CA TYR A 102 12.79 -8.45 -3.38
C TYR A 102 11.27 -8.22 -3.45
N LEU A 103 10.83 -7.10 -4.03
CA LEU A 103 9.41 -6.73 -4.10
C LEU A 103 8.61 -7.55 -5.12
N TYR A 104 9.27 -8.11 -6.12
CA TYR A 104 8.64 -8.85 -7.22
C TYR A 104 9.06 -10.34 -7.29
N SER A 105 9.71 -10.87 -6.24
CA SER A 105 10.05 -12.30 -6.10
C SER A 105 8.88 -13.13 -5.59
#